data_AF-A0A949G0U3-F1
#
_entry.id   AF-A0A949G0U3-F1
#
_cell.length_a   1.000
_cell.length_b   1.000
_cell.length_c   1.000
_cell.angle_alpha   90.00
_cell.angle_beta   90.00
_cell.angle_gamma   90.00
#
_symmetry.space_group_name_H-M   'P 1'
#
loop_
_entity.id
_entity.type
_entity.pdbx_description
1 polymer ?
#
loop_
_entity_poly.entity_id
_entity_poly.type
_entity_poly.pdbx_seq_one_letter_code
_entity_poly.pdbx_strand_id
1 'polypeptide(L)'
;MTNTMFHHRVLAWFAWTVVCTAILCGKQSSVQAGTVYWNGLVSTAWTDSANWVGSVPPSAGDTVILNQGSPYTPVVSSTGLPTTGQIYLGVTGGLNVFPGGALSMTDFITGNWGNSSGTIVTGGQMSMSGLLNLGAGGFDGKVDISGGVVQSAALSINSSGGAGMNISGSGKYITDISQLNNVNYWVSNNIIKANNGAPGWSVVVDTTTDPTKVMLTVVPEPSVTALAVAGVAMVVMQRLRRR
;
A
#
# COMPACT_ATOMS: atom_id res chain seq x y z
N MET A 1 37.32 69.14 14.01
CA MET A 1 35.86 69.16 14.25
C MET A 1 35.20 69.33 12.89
N THR A 2 34.37 68.48 12.30
CA THR A 2 33.71 67.21 12.66
C THR A 2 33.29 66.61 11.31
N ASN A 3 33.82 65.44 10.95
CA ASN A 3 33.50 64.75 9.70
C ASN A 3 32.84 63.41 10.06
N THR A 4 31.56 63.47 10.46
CA THR A 4 30.80 62.32 10.98
C THR A 4 29.35 62.33 10.48
N MET A 5 29.13 62.58 9.19
CA MET A 5 27.78 62.54 8.61
C MET A 5 27.67 61.77 7.28
N PHE A 6 28.60 60.84 6.99
CA PHE A 6 28.48 59.95 5.82
C PHE A 6 28.38 58.45 6.13
N HIS A 7 28.41 58.05 7.41
CA HIS A 7 28.32 56.62 7.80
C HIS A 7 26.92 56.15 8.27
N HIS A 8 25.89 57.00 8.28
CA HIS A 8 24.56 56.60 8.78
C HIS A 8 23.51 56.36 7.68
N ARG A 9 23.85 56.54 6.39
CA ARG A 9 22.89 56.38 5.29
C ARG A 9 23.10 55.15 4.40
N VAL A 10 24.21 54.44 4.54
CA VAL A 10 24.47 53.20 3.78
C VAL A 10 23.99 51.94 4.54
N LEU A 11 23.89 52.01 5.87
CA LEU A 11 23.37 50.90 6.69
C LEU A 11 21.83 50.77 6.67
N ALA A 12 21.10 51.82 6.28
CA ALA A 12 19.64 51.77 6.21
C ALA A 12 19.11 51.06 4.94
N TRP A 13 19.92 50.98 3.88
CA TRP A 13 19.52 50.30 2.64
C TRP A 13 19.80 48.80 2.65
N PHE A 14 20.81 48.33 3.40
CA PHE A 14 21.09 46.89 3.56
C PHE A 14 20.20 46.20 4.60
N ALA A 15 19.58 46.94 5.52
CA ALA A 15 18.66 46.38 6.51
C ALA A 15 17.28 46.02 5.92
N TRP A 16 16.90 46.59 4.76
CA TRP A 16 15.62 46.30 4.12
C TRP A 16 15.67 45.10 3.16
N THR A 17 16.84 44.76 2.63
CA THR A 17 16.98 43.59 1.75
C THR A 17 17.00 42.27 2.51
N VAL A 18 17.53 42.25 3.74
CA VAL A 18 17.58 41.03 4.58
C VAL A 18 16.23 40.71 5.24
N VAL A 19 15.38 41.72 5.49
CA VAL A 19 14.02 41.49 6.02
C VAL A 19 13.07 40.96 4.93
N CYS A 20 13.28 41.31 3.66
CA CYS A 20 12.48 40.77 2.56
C CYS A 20 12.85 39.32 2.17
N THR A 21 14.08 38.84 2.45
CA THR A 21 14.43 37.42 2.20
C THR A 21 14.00 36.48 3.33
N ALA A 22 13.82 36.99 4.56
CA ALA A 22 13.32 36.20 5.68
C ALA A 22 11.81 35.92 5.64
N ILE A 23 11.04 36.69 4.86
CA ILE A 23 9.58 36.52 4.71
C ILE A 23 9.22 35.50 3.61
N LEU A 24 10.17 35.14 2.74
CA LEU A 24 10.01 34.06 1.74
C LEU A 24 10.35 32.67 2.27
N CYS A 25 10.76 32.55 3.54
CA CYS A 25 10.65 31.31 4.31
C CYS A 25 9.29 31.26 5.03
N GLY A 26 8.24 31.76 4.37
CA GLY A 26 6.88 31.45 4.76
C GLY A 26 6.80 29.94 4.85
N LYS A 27 6.49 29.45 6.06
CA LYS A 27 6.07 28.06 6.24
C LYS A 27 5.10 27.79 5.11
N GLN A 28 5.51 26.92 4.20
CA GLN A 28 4.68 26.45 3.12
C GLN A 28 3.40 26.01 3.80
N SER A 29 2.34 26.83 3.70
CA SER A 29 1.05 26.50 4.28
C SER A 29 0.79 25.09 3.81
N SER A 30 0.56 24.16 4.74
CA SER A 30 0.18 22.81 4.38
C SER A 30 -0.92 22.97 3.35
N VAL A 31 -0.66 22.54 2.10
CA VAL A 31 -1.68 22.54 1.06
C VAL A 31 -2.87 21.87 1.70
N GLN A 32 -3.98 22.60 1.82
CA GLN A 32 -5.15 22.09 2.49
C GLN A 32 -5.55 20.82 1.74
N ALA A 33 -5.47 19.68 2.43
CA ALA A 33 -5.90 18.40 1.91
C ALA A 33 -7.33 18.54 1.37
N GLY A 34 -7.49 18.32 0.07
CA GLY A 34 -8.77 18.30 -0.61
C GLY A 34 -9.28 16.87 -0.79
N THR A 35 -10.42 16.75 -1.45
CA THR A 35 -10.92 15.46 -1.96
C THR A 35 -10.86 15.50 -3.48
N VAL A 36 -10.21 14.49 -4.07
CA VAL A 36 -10.12 14.32 -5.52
C VAL A 36 -10.79 13.01 -5.94
N TYR A 37 -11.41 13.03 -7.12
CA TYR A 37 -12.19 11.93 -7.63
C TYR A 37 -11.62 11.46 -8.96
N TRP A 38 -11.44 10.15 -9.09
CA TRP A 38 -11.11 9.53 -10.37
C TRP A 38 -12.38 9.43 -11.23
N ASN A 39 -12.31 9.95 -12.45
CA ASN A 39 -13.35 9.78 -13.47
C ASN A 39 -12.94 8.77 -14.57
N GLY A 40 -11.63 8.50 -14.71
CA GLY A 40 -11.05 7.53 -15.62
C GLY A 40 -11.60 7.56 -17.04
N LEU A 41 -11.88 8.75 -17.59
CA LEU A 41 -12.53 8.90 -18.89
C LEU A 41 -11.56 8.80 -20.08
N VAL A 42 -10.27 9.01 -19.87
CA VAL A 42 -9.28 9.15 -20.96
C VAL A 42 -8.34 7.96 -21.03
N SER A 43 -7.78 7.53 -19.91
CA SER A 43 -6.78 6.48 -19.86
C SER A 43 -6.76 5.80 -18.48
N THR A 44 -5.89 4.80 -18.32
CA THR A 44 -5.64 4.18 -17.01
C THR A 44 -4.57 4.93 -16.20
N ALA A 45 -3.85 5.89 -16.78
CA ALA A 45 -2.66 6.46 -16.16
C ALA A 45 -3.00 7.34 -14.95
N TRP A 46 -2.49 7.00 -13.77
CA TRP A 46 -2.70 7.76 -12.52
C TRP A 46 -2.34 9.25 -12.64
N THR A 47 -1.25 9.55 -13.36
CA THR A 47 -0.70 10.91 -13.48
C THR A 47 -1.38 11.75 -14.56
N ASP A 48 -2.24 11.16 -15.39
CA ASP A 48 -2.96 11.89 -16.43
C ASP A 48 -4.08 12.72 -15.78
N SER A 49 -3.90 14.03 -15.80
CA SER A 49 -4.84 14.98 -15.20
C SER A 49 -6.26 14.84 -15.75
N ALA A 50 -6.42 14.43 -17.01
CA ALA A 50 -7.75 14.31 -17.61
C ALA A 50 -8.60 13.20 -16.98
N ASN A 51 -7.99 12.24 -16.28
CA ASN A 51 -8.69 11.18 -15.55
C ASN A 51 -9.21 11.62 -14.16
N TRP A 52 -8.97 12.86 -13.77
CA TRP A 52 -9.40 13.41 -12.48
C TRP A 52 -10.50 14.45 -12.67
N VAL A 53 -11.51 14.42 -11.80
CA VAL A 53 -12.56 15.45 -11.80
C VAL A 53 -11.93 16.83 -11.58
N GLY A 54 -12.25 17.78 -12.45
CA GLY A 54 -11.63 19.12 -12.43
C GLY A 54 -10.23 19.17 -13.06
N SER A 55 -9.73 18.07 -13.64
CA SER A 55 -8.39 17.97 -14.21
C SER A 55 -7.25 18.18 -13.20
N VAL A 56 -7.46 17.75 -11.95
CA VAL A 56 -6.50 17.92 -10.85
C VAL A 56 -6.10 16.56 -10.28
N PRO A 57 -4.90 16.06 -10.60
CA PRO A 57 -4.34 14.89 -9.92
C PRO A 57 -4.17 15.12 -8.41
N PRO A 58 -4.12 14.04 -7.60
CA PRO A 58 -3.90 14.13 -6.17
C PRO A 58 -2.61 14.84 -5.83
N SER A 59 -2.69 15.75 -4.86
CA SER A 59 -1.56 16.37 -4.17
C SER A 59 -1.33 15.71 -2.81
N ALA A 60 -0.24 16.10 -2.15
CA ALA A 60 0.12 15.53 -0.86
C ALA A 60 -0.97 15.81 0.19
N GLY A 61 -1.42 14.76 0.87
CA GLY A 61 -2.48 14.82 1.89
C GLY A 61 -3.91 14.71 1.36
N ASP A 62 -4.13 14.77 0.05
CA ASP A 62 -5.50 14.70 -0.51
C ASP A 62 -6.16 13.35 -0.26
N THR A 63 -7.46 13.39 0.03
CA THR A 63 -8.30 12.19 0.02
C THR A 63 -8.64 11.83 -1.42
N VAL A 64 -8.32 10.61 -1.82
CA VAL A 64 -8.61 10.08 -3.15
C VAL A 64 -9.83 9.18 -3.08
N ILE A 65 -10.81 9.43 -3.94
CA ILE A 65 -11.97 8.57 -4.11
C ILE A 65 -11.94 7.95 -5.51
N LEU A 66 -11.82 6.62 -5.53
CA LEU A 66 -11.87 5.81 -6.74
C LEU A 66 -13.24 5.11 -6.76
N ASN A 67 -14.24 5.72 -7.42
CA ASN A 67 -15.63 5.26 -7.41
C ASN A 67 -16.19 4.99 -8.83
N GLN A 68 -17.47 4.58 -8.83
CA GLN A 68 -18.20 3.89 -9.89
C GLN A 68 -18.21 4.59 -11.26
N GLY A 69 -18.27 3.78 -12.33
CA GLY A 69 -18.62 4.21 -13.68
C GLY A 69 -17.46 4.67 -14.58
N SER A 70 -16.24 4.70 -14.05
CA SER A 70 -15.05 4.98 -14.85
C SER A 70 -14.78 3.81 -15.82
N PRO A 71 -14.64 4.05 -17.13
CA PRO A 71 -14.33 2.98 -18.09
C PRO A 71 -12.91 2.42 -17.89
N TYR A 72 -12.01 3.18 -17.27
CA TYR A 72 -10.63 2.78 -17.01
C TYR A 72 -10.32 2.74 -15.51
N THR A 73 -9.88 1.57 -15.04
CA THR A 73 -9.31 1.38 -13.70
C THR A 73 -7.94 2.06 -13.63
N PRO A 74 -7.66 2.86 -12.59
CA PRO A 74 -6.37 3.54 -12.44
C PRO A 74 -5.22 2.55 -12.30
N VAL A 75 -4.10 2.88 -12.95
CA VAL A 75 -2.83 2.16 -12.93
C VAL A 75 -1.73 3.10 -12.43
N VAL A 76 -1.07 2.68 -11.36
CA VAL A 76 0.16 3.30 -10.86
C VAL A 76 1.34 2.46 -11.33
N SER A 77 2.18 3.05 -12.18
CA SER A 77 3.36 2.39 -12.79
C SER A 77 4.62 3.26 -12.73
N SER A 78 4.60 4.32 -11.93
CA SER A 78 5.71 5.25 -11.71
C SER A 78 5.91 5.56 -10.22
N THR A 79 7.13 5.99 -9.87
CA THR A 79 7.51 6.45 -8.53
C THR A 79 7.42 7.97 -8.41
N GLY A 80 7.58 8.51 -7.19
CA GLY A 80 7.65 9.95 -6.96
C GLY A 80 6.28 10.64 -6.94
N LEU A 81 5.20 9.86 -6.86
CA LEU A 81 3.86 10.37 -6.62
C LEU A 81 3.78 10.96 -5.21
N PRO A 82 3.01 12.04 -5.01
CA PRO A 82 2.84 12.62 -3.68
C PRO A 82 2.14 11.62 -2.74
N THR A 83 2.52 11.65 -1.46
CA THR A 83 1.83 10.88 -0.42
C THR A 83 0.42 11.42 -0.24
N THR A 84 -0.58 10.66 -0.65
CA THR A 84 -1.99 11.05 -0.49
C THR A 84 -2.43 10.89 0.97
N GLY A 85 -3.55 11.49 1.35
CA GLY A 85 -4.20 11.24 2.62
C GLY A 85 -4.82 9.85 2.66
N GLN A 86 -6.13 9.75 2.56
CA GLN A 86 -6.83 8.46 2.50
C GLN A 86 -7.17 8.10 1.07
N ILE A 87 -7.13 6.82 0.71
CA ILE A 87 -7.67 6.33 -0.56
C ILE A 87 -8.86 5.43 -0.29
N TYR A 88 -9.99 5.75 -0.90
CA TYR A 88 -11.22 4.97 -0.83
C TYR A 88 -11.52 4.30 -2.17
N LEU A 89 -11.68 2.97 -2.16
CA LEU A 89 -12.34 2.25 -3.24
C LEU A 89 -13.84 2.22 -2.96
N GLY A 90 -14.58 3.03 -3.73
CA GLY A 90 -16.04 3.05 -3.72
C GLY A 90 -16.66 1.91 -4.53
N VAL A 91 -17.95 2.02 -4.82
CA VAL A 91 -18.69 1.00 -5.60
C VAL A 91 -18.01 0.79 -6.95
N THR A 92 -17.74 -0.46 -7.31
CA THR A 92 -16.95 -0.93 -8.47
C THR A 92 -15.58 -0.27 -8.67
N GLY A 93 -15.09 0.51 -7.70
CA GLY A 93 -13.78 1.12 -7.74
C GLY A 93 -12.69 0.07 -7.67
N GLY A 94 -11.59 0.30 -8.39
CA GLY A 94 -10.42 -0.56 -8.37
C GLY A 94 -9.14 0.24 -8.46
N LEU A 95 -8.01 -0.43 -8.23
CA LEU A 95 -6.68 0.16 -8.34
C LEU A 95 -5.68 -0.92 -8.75
N ASN A 96 -4.84 -0.62 -9.73
CA ASN A 96 -3.74 -1.48 -10.13
C ASN A 96 -2.40 -0.80 -9.84
N VAL A 97 -1.47 -1.51 -9.20
CA VAL A 97 -0.12 -1.02 -8.92
C VAL A 97 0.88 -2.00 -9.51
N PHE A 98 1.53 -1.56 -10.59
CA PHE A 98 2.37 -2.39 -11.46
C PHE A 98 3.86 -2.11 -11.26
N PRO A 99 4.77 -2.86 -11.92
CA PRO A 99 6.21 -2.69 -11.68
C PRO A 99 6.65 -1.26 -11.98
N GLY A 100 7.47 -0.69 -11.10
CA GLY A 100 7.86 0.73 -11.14
C GLY A 100 6.87 1.68 -10.47
N GLY A 101 5.66 1.21 -10.15
CA GLY A 101 4.66 1.96 -9.40
C GLY A 101 4.93 1.97 -7.89
N ALA A 102 4.90 3.15 -7.28
CA ALA A 102 4.93 3.31 -5.83
C ALA A 102 3.90 4.35 -5.37
N LEU A 103 3.00 3.95 -4.48
CA LEU A 103 1.96 4.80 -3.93
C LEU A 103 2.04 4.78 -2.39
N SER A 104 2.07 5.97 -1.79
CA SER A 104 2.08 6.15 -0.35
C SER A 104 0.83 6.89 0.11
N MET A 105 0.20 6.41 1.18
CA MET A 105 -1.01 7.02 1.74
C MET A 105 -1.06 6.88 3.27
N THR A 106 -1.98 7.57 3.91
CA THR A 106 -2.32 7.34 5.32
C THR A 106 -3.10 6.03 5.45
N ASP A 107 -4.30 5.96 4.86
CA ASP A 107 -5.17 4.78 4.93
C ASP A 107 -5.59 4.34 3.53
N PHE A 108 -5.81 3.03 3.38
CA PHE A 108 -6.39 2.44 2.19
C PHE A 108 -7.64 1.66 2.58
N ILE A 109 -8.79 2.10 2.07
CA ILE A 109 -10.09 1.66 2.54
C ILE A 109 -10.90 1.15 1.34
N THR A 110 -11.33 -0.10 1.39
CA THR A 110 -12.16 -0.70 0.34
C THR A 110 -13.53 -1.04 0.87
N GLY A 111 -14.54 -1.04 -0.02
CA GLY A 111 -15.87 -1.53 0.33
C GLY A 111 -16.58 -0.66 1.37
N ASN A 112 -16.34 0.65 1.38
CA ASN A 112 -16.95 1.58 2.34
C ASN A 112 -18.42 1.87 2.02
N TRP A 113 -18.74 2.00 0.73
CA TRP A 113 -20.07 2.43 0.25
C TRP A 113 -20.75 1.40 -0.66
N GLY A 114 -20.14 0.24 -0.88
CA GLY A 114 -20.63 -0.83 -1.75
C GLY A 114 -19.49 -1.72 -2.23
N ASN A 115 -19.81 -2.76 -2.99
CA ASN A 115 -18.82 -3.72 -3.49
C ASN A 115 -17.78 -3.02 -4.36
N SER A 116 -16.51 -3.11 -3.97
CA SER A 116 -15.38 -2.64 -4.78
C SER A 116 -14.87 -3.75 -5.71
N SER A 117 -14.25 -3.36 -6.83
CA SER A 117 -13.65 -4.32 -7.78
C SER A 117 -12.35 -4.94 -7.26
N GLY A 118 -11.76 -4.35 -6.22
CA GLY A 118 -10.53 -4.81 -5.60
C GLY A 118 -9.28 -4.09 -6.12
N THR A 119 -8.14 -4.49 -5.56
CA THR A 119 -6.82 -3.92 -5.84
C THR A 119 -5.89 -5.02 -6.33
N ILE A 120 -5.17 -4.77 -7.42
CA ILE A 120 -4.14 -5.68 -7.92
C ILE A 120 -2.78 -5.02 -7.74
N VAL A 121 -1.87 -5.69 -7.05
CA VAL A 121 -0.48 -5.28 -6.91
C VAL A 121 0.39 -6.34 -7.57
N THR A 122 1.05 -5.98 -8.67
CA THR A 122 1.92 -6.87 -9.43
C THR A 122 3.27 -6.20 -9.66
N GLY A 123 4.25 -6.51 -8.83
CA GLY A 123 5.60 -5.95 -8.84
C GLY A 123 5.73 -4.50 -8.33
N GLY A 124 4.63 -3.83 -8.04
CA GLY A 124 4.61 -2.47 -7.49
C GLY A 124 4.60 -2.40 -5.96
N GLN A 125 4.48 -1.19 -5.42
CA GLN A 125 4.52 -0.92 -3.98
C GLN A 125 3.36 -0.05 -3.52
N MET A 126 2.69 -0.47 -2.45
CA MET A 126 1.74 0.34 -1.69
C MET A 126 2.20 0.44 -0.24
N SER A 127 2.25 1.66 0.31
CA SER A 127 2.66 1.90 1.69
C SER A 127 1.66 2.80 2.39
N MET A 128 1.04 2.27 3.44
CA MET A 128 0.08 2.95 4.30
C MET A 128 0.75 3.26 5.63
N SER A 129 0.81 4.52 6.04
CA SER A 129 1.28 4.87 7.39
C SER A 129 0.26 4.52 8.48
N GLY A 130 -0.99 4.25 8.10
CA GLY A 130 -2.10 3.88 8.96
C GLY A 130 -2.70 2.54 8.56
N LEU A 131 -3.99 2.53 8.26
CA LEU A 131 -4.82 1.33 8.18
C LEU A 131 -4.99 0.83 6.74
N LEU A 132 -4.83 -0.49 6.56
CA LEU A 132 -5.45 -1.24 5.46
C LEU A 132 -6.80 -1.77 5.95
N ASN A 133 -7.91 -1.23 5.44
CA ASN A 133 -9.26 -1.64 5.81
C ASN A 133 -10.01 -2.26 4.63
N LEU A 134 -10.21 -3.57 4.68
CA LEU A 134 -10.84 -4.34 3.62
C LEU A 134 -12.31 -4.62 3.95
N GLY A 135 -13.22 -4.00 3.18
CA GLY A 135 -14.66 -4.21 3.34
C GLY A 135 -15.26 -3.38 4.48
N ALA A 136 -14.83 -2.13 4.64
CA ALA A 136 -15.16 -1.29 5.79
C ALA A 136 -16.68 -1.20 6.10
N GLY A 137 -17.52 -1.14 5.06
CA GLY A 137 -18.98 -1.09 5.17
C GLY A 137 -19.69 -2.44 5.18
N GLY A 138 -18.95 -3.56 5.28
CA GLY A 138 -19.51 -4.92 5.15
C GLY A 138 -19.69 -5.39 3.71
N PHE A 139 -19.05 -4.70 2.76
CA PHE A 139 -19.09 -5.00 1.32
C PHE A 139 -17.80 -5.67 0.84
N ASP A 140 -17.79 -6.11 -0.43
CA ASP A 140 -16.61 -6.69 -1.05
C ASP A 140 -15.44 -5.69 -1.10
N GLY A 141 -14.25 -6.18 -0.74
CA GLY A 141 -13.04 -5.40 -0.61
C GLY A 141 -11.80 -6.28 -0.65
N LYS A 142 -11.12 -6.34 -1.80
CA LYS A 142 -10.02 -7.30 -2.00
C LYS A 142 -8.71 -6.64 -2.35
N VAL A 143 -7.62 -7.27 -1.92
CA VAL A 143 -6.26 -6.97 -2.38
C VAL A 143 -5.60 -8.26 -2.83
N ASP A 144 -5.22 -8.32 -4.10
CA ASP A 144 -4.45 -9.39 -4.72
C ASP A 144 -2.99 -8.94 -4.92
N ILE A 145 -2.04 -9.65 -4.31
CA ILE A 145 -0.61 -9.34 -4.39
C ILE A 145 0.09 -10.46 -5.15
N SER A 146 0.62 -10.16 -6.34
CA SER A 146 1.26 -11.09 -7.28
C SER A 146 2.63 -10.56 -7.69
N GLY A 147 3.61 -10.69 -6.80
CA GLY A 147 4.85 -9.89 -6.86
C GLY A 147 4.60 -8.46 -6.40
N GLY A 148 5.58 -7.82 -5.75
CA GLY A 148 5.40 -6.49 -5.15
C GLY A 148 5.12 -6.54 -3.65
N VAL A 149 4.90 -5.36 -3.06
CA VAL A 149 4.78 -5.19 -1.60
C VAL A 149 3.60 -4.30 -1.26
N VAL A 150 2.76 -4.76 -0.34
CA VAL A 150 1.76 -3.94 0.34
C VAL A 150 2.15 -3.84 1.80
N GLN A 151 2.24 -2.64 2.34
CA GLN A 151 2.63 -2.41 3.73
C GLN A 151 1.64 -1.49 4.43
N SER A 152 1.24 -1.82 5.66
CA SER A 152 0.41 -0.93 6.49
C SER A 152 0.78 -1.00 7.97
N ALA A 153 0.47 0.05 8.74
CA ALA A 153 0.66 0.01 10.20
C ALA A 153 -0.39 -0.88 10.90
N ALA A 154 -1.62 -0.92 10.36
CA ALA A 154 -2.69 -1.75 10.88
C ALA A 154 -3.47 -2.48 9.77
N LEU A 155 -4.16 -3.56 10.16
CA LEU A 155 -5.03 -4.35 9.30
C LEU A 155 -6.43 -4.46 9.90
N SER A 156 -7.45 -4.26 9.08
CA SER A 156 -8.83 -4.61 9.39
C SER A 156 -9.43 -5.29 8.15
N ILE A 157 -10.12 -6.41 8.36
CA ILE A 157 -10.86 -7.08 7.29
C ILE A 157 -12.26 -7.37 7.81
N ASN A 158 -13.27 -7.09 7.01
CA ASN A 158 -14.65 -7.43 7.34
C ASN A 158 -15.02 -8.77 6.69
N SER A 159 -15.42 -9.76 7.49
CA SER A 159 -15.76 -11.10 7.01
C SER A 159 -17.20 -11.26 6.50
N SER A 160 -18.08 -10.26 6.68
CA SER A 160 -19.47 -10.35 6.21
C SER A 160 -19.64 -10.03 4.71
N GLY A 161 -18.68 -9.32 4.12
CA GLY A 161 -18.54 -9.14 2.67
C GLY A 161 -17.49 -10.09 2.12
N GLY A 162 -17.41 -10.26 0.79
CA GLY A 162 -16.34 -11.03 0.14
C GLY A 162 -14.96 -10.40 0.25
N ALA A 163 -14.70 -9.59 1.28
CA ALA A 163 -13.42 -8.95 1.51
C ALA A 163 -12.35 -9.95 1.93
N GLY A 164 -11.10 -9.64 1.59
CA GLY A 164 -9.98 -10.53 1.87
C GLY A 164 -8.73 -10.16 1.13
N MET A 165 -7.68 -10.92 1.39
CA MET A 165 -6.38 -10.72 0.76
C MET A 165 -5.89 -12.03 0.17
N ASN A 166 -5.32 -11.94 -1.02
CA ASN A 166 -4.67 -13.05 -1.66
C ASN A 166 -3.22 -12.68 -1.96
N ILE A 167 -2.30 -13.59 -1.60
CA ILE A 167 -0.88 -13.44 -1.84
C ILE A 167 -0.45 -14.58 -2.77
N SER A 168 0.34 -14.26 -3.78
CA SER A 168 0.78 -15.18 -4.80
C SER A 168 2.17 -14.80 -5.34
N GLY A 169 2.84 -15.76 -5.98
CA GLY A 169 4.17 -15.56 -6.54
C GLY A 169 5.16 -15.00 -5.52
N SER A 170 5.85 -13.90 -5.86
CA SER A 170 6.78 -13.19 -4.97
C SER A 170 6.13 -12.05 -4.17
N GLY A 171 4.79 -12.02 -4.09
CA GLY A 171 4.05 -10.97 -3.39
C GLY A 171 4.29 -11.00 -1.87
N LYS A 172 4.24 -9.81 -1.26
CA LYS A 172 4.41 -9.65 0.19
C LYS A 172 3.37 -8.71 0.77
N TYR A 173 2.86 -9.07 1.94
CA TYR A 173 2.17 -8.12 2.81
C TYR A 173 2.98 -7.92 4.08
N ILE A 174 3.14 -6.67 4.53
CA ILE A 174 3.94 -6.33 5.71
C ILE A 174 3.12 -5.44 6.64
N THR A 175 3.13 -5.73 7.94
CA THR A 175 2.50 -4.87 8.95
C THR A 175 3.29 -4.82 10.25
N ASP A 176 2.87 -4.00 11.21
CA ASP A 176 3.54 -3.88 12.50
C ASP A 176 3.41 -5.15 13.33
N ILE A 177 4.43 -5.48 14.13
CA ILE A 177 4.44 -6.68 15.00
C ILE A 177 3.25 -6.72 15.97
N SER A 178 2.72 -5.57 16.36
CA SER A 178 1.50 -5.47 17.18
C SER A 178 0.27 -6.09 16.53
N GLN A 179 0.28 -6.32 15.20
CA GLN A 179 -0.81 -6.95 14.46
C GLN A 179 -0.69 -8.47 14.37
N LEU A 180 0.31 -9.13 14.99
CA LEU A 180 0.55 -10.57 14.84
C LEU A 180 -0.69 -11.43 15.13
N ASN A 181 -1.38 -11.20 16.23
CA ASN A 181 -2.58 -11.97 16.58
C ASN A 181 -3.72 -11.75 15.57
N ASN A 182 -3.88 -10.52 15.11
CA ASN A 182 -4.89 -10.14 14.12
C ASN A 182 -4.60 -10.80 12.75
N VAL A 183 -3.34 -10.76 12.31
CA VAL A 183 -2.89 -11.44 11.09
C VAL A 183 -3.10 -12.95 11.19
N ASN A 184 -2.71 -13.58 12.29
CA ASN A 184 -2.91 -15.01 12.51
C ASN A 184 -4.39 -15.40 12.46
N TYR A 185 -5.27 -14.57 13.04
CA TYR A 185 -6.71 -14.77 12.95
C TYR A 185 -7.22 -14.79 11.49
N TRP A 186 -6.80 -13.83 10.66
CA TRP A 186 -7.26 -13.79 9.26
C TRP A 186 -6.70 -14.92 8.40
N VAL A 187 -5.45 -15.33 8.64
CA VAL A 187 -4.85 -16.49 7.98
C VAL A 187 -5.58 -17.77 8.40
N SER A 188 -5.81 -18.00 9.69
CA SER A 188 -6.47 -19.23 10.19
C SER A 188 -7.92 -19.35 9.74
N ASN A 189 -8.60 -18.24 9.48
CA ASN A 189 -9.98 -18.21 8.98
C ASN A 189 -10.05 -18.24 7.43
N ASN A 190 -8.93 -18.48 6.73
CA ASN A 190 -8.87 -18.48 5.27
C ASN A 190 -9.38 -17.17 4.64
N ILE A 191 -9.16 -16.02 5.29
CA ILE A 191 -9.49 -14.70 4.72
C ILE A 191 -8.28 -14.09 4.04
N ILE A 192 -7.08 -14.31 4.60
CA ILE A 192 -5.81 -14.15 3.88
C ILE A 192 -5.42 -15.50 3.32
N LYS A 193 -5.25 -15.60 2.00
CA LYS A 193 -5.00 -16.87 1.29
C LYS A 193 -3.72 -16.84 0.48
N ALA A 194 -3.11 -18.01 0.32
CA ALA A 194 -2.06 -18.24 -0.67
C ALA A 194 -2.70 -18.72 -1.99
N ASN A 195 -2.34 -18.11 -3.12
CA ASN A 195 -2.79 -18.50 -4.47
C ASN A 195 -4.29 -18.78 -4.57
N ASN A 196 -5.12 -17.87 -4.04
CA ASN A 196 -6.58 -17.97 -3.99
C ASN A 196 -7.10 -19.22 -3.24
N GLY A 197 -6.30 -19.80 -2.35
CA GLY A 197 -6.62 -21.04 -1.64
C GLY A 197 -6.38 -22.28 -2.49
N ALA A 198 -5.53 -22.20 -3.52
CA ALA A 198 -5.13 -23.36 -4.30
C ALA A 198 -4.45 -24.41 -3.39
N PRO A 199 -4.81 -25.70 -3.50
CA PRO A 199 -4.18 -26.76 -2.70
C PRO A 199 -2.66 -26.81 -2.87
N GLY A 200 -1.94 -27.18 -1.80
CA GLY A 200 -0.48 -27.30 -1.81
C GLY A 200 0.27 -25.98 -1.67
N TRP A 201 -0.39 -24.93 -1.19
CA TRP A 201 0.21 -23.63 -0.91
C TRP A 201 -0.23 -23.10 0.45
N SER A 202 0.70 -22.49 1.17
CA SER A 202 0.43 -21.91 2.48
C SER A 202 0.97 -20.49 2.59
N VAL A 203 0.33 -19.70 3.45
CA VAL A 203 0.83 -18.39 3.87
C VAL A 203 1.85 -18.61 4.98
N VAL A 204 3.05 -18.06 4.80
CA VAL A 204 4.08 -18.01 5.83
C VAL A 204 3.98 -16.70 6.58
N VAL A 205 3.84 -16.78 7.89
CA VAL A 205 3.91 -15.64 8.81
C VAL A 205 5.32 -15.56 9.36
N ASP A 206 6.08 -14.56 8.93
CA ASP A 206 7.48 -14.35 9.33
C ASP A 206 7.61 -13.12 10.24
N THR A 207 8.14 -13.35 11.43
CA THR A 207 8.48 -12.32 12.43
C THR A 207 9.97 -12.29 12.76
N THR A 208 10.78 -13.06 12.01
CA THR A 208 12.20 -13.26 12.25
C THR A 208 13.08 -12.40 11.35
N THR A 209 12.63 -12.11 10.12
CA THR A 209 13.35 -11.22 9.19
C THR A 209 13.46 -9.80 9.73
N ASP A 210 12.41 -9.30 10.39
CA ASP A 210 12.40 -8.02 11.11
C ASP A 210 11.55 -8.17 12.38
N PRO A 211 12.14 -8.06 13.59
CA PRO A 211 11.41 -8.28 14.85
C PRO A 211 10.35 -7.21 15.13
N THR A 212 10.34 -6.10 14.39
CA THR A 212 9.33 -5.04 14.52
C THR A 212 8.14 -5.22 13.59
N LYS A 213 8.19 -6.21 12.70
CA LYS A 213 7.17 -6.43 11.65
C LYS A 213 6.64 -7.85 11.64
N VAL A 214 5.46 -8.00 11.04
CA VAL A 214 4.94 -9.26 10.53
C VAL A 214 4.99 -9.20 9.01
N MET A 215 5.67 -10.14 8.38
CA MET A 215 5.71 -10.29 6.93
C MET A 215 4.96 -11.56 6.52
N LEU A 216 4.03 -11.42 5.59
CA LEU A 216 3.33 -12.52 4.95
C LEU A 216 3.92 -12.77 3.57
N THR A 217 4.30 -14.02 3.33
CA THR A 217 4.70 -14.53 2.01
C THR A 217 3.98 -15.84 1.73
N VAL A 218 4.21 -16.43 0.56
CA VAL A 218 3.61 -17.72 0.21
C VAL A 218 4.67 -18.73 -0.20
N VAL A 219 4.46 -19.97 0.20
CA VAL A 219 5.34 -21.10 -0.15
C VAL A 219 4.52 -22.31 -0.56
N PRO A 220 5.07 -23.19 -1.43
CA PRO A 220 4.50 -24.51 -1.63
C PRO A 220 4.52 -25.29 -0.30
N GLU A 221 3.42 -25.95 0.02
CA GLU A 221 3.40 -26.90 1.12
C GLU A 221 4.32 -28.08 0.79
N PRO A 222 5.10 -28.60 1.76
CA PRO A 222 5.89 -29.79 1.52
C PRO A 222 4.96 -30.95 1.15
N SER A 223 5.18 -31.55 -0.01
CA SER A 223 4.35 -32.67 -0.44
C SER A 223 4.52 -33.86 0.51
N VAL A 224 3.40 -34.47 0.93
CA VAL A 224 3.38 -35.67 1.78
C VAL A 224 4.19 -36.81 1.13
N THR A 225 4.28 -36.83 -0.20
CA THR A 225 5.08 -37.76 -0.99
C THR A 225 6.58 -37.62 -0.75
N ALA A 226 7.10 -36.41 -0.53
CA ALA A 226 8.53 -36.20 -0.24
C ALA A 226 8.94 -36.75 1.13
N LEU A 227 8.06 -36.64 2.13
CA LEU A 227 8.26 -37.22 3.46
C LEU A 227 8.16 -38.75 3.46
N ALA A 228 7.23 -39.33 2.70
CA ALA A 228 7.07 -40.77 2.57
C ALA A 228 8.28 -41.44 1.88
N VAL A 229 8.83 -40.83 0.82
CA VAL A 229 10.00 -41.36 0.10
C VAL A 229 11.26 -41.33 0.97
N ALA A 230 11.47 -40.25 1.75
CA ALA A 230 12.58 -40.18 2.70
C ALA A 230 12.44 -41.22 3.84
N GLY A 231 11.23 -41.43 4.35
CA GLY A 231 10.95 -42.44 5.38
C GLY A 231 11.20 -43.88 4.90
N VAL A 232 10.73 -44.23 3.69
CA VAL A 232 10.95 -45.57 3.12
C VAL A 232 12.42 -45.81 2.79
N ALA A 233 13.14 -44.81 2.25
CA ALA A 233 14.57 -44.91 1.99
C ALA A 233 15.39 -45.15 3.28
N MET A 234 15.02 -44.51 4.40
CA MET A 234 15.66 -44.75 5.70
C MET A 234 15.38 -46.16 6.23
N VAL A 235 14.16 -46.67 6.10
CA VAL A 235 13.81 -48.03 6.55
C VAL A 235 14.53 -49.10 5.71
N VAL A 236 14.66 -48.89 4.40
CA VAL A 236 15.42 -49.79 3.50
C VAL A 236 16.92 -49.75 3.83
N MET A 237 17.50 -48.57 4.09
CA MET A 237 18.90 -48.46 4.49
C MET A 237 19.20 -49.09 5.85
N GLN A 238 18.30 -48.97 6.83
CA GLN A 238 18.45 -49.64 8.13
C GLN A 238 18.38 -51.17 8.02
N ARG A 239 17.57 -51.72 7.10
CA ARG A 239 17.54 -53.17 6.85
C ARG A 239 18.79 -53.68 6.12
N LEU A 240 19.39 -52.88 5.24
CA LEU A 240 20.62 -53.24 4.54
C LEU A 240 21.88 -53.21 5.43
N ARG A 241 21.90 -52.37 6.49
CA ARG A 241 23.02 -52.33 7.46
C ARG A 241 22.99 -53.43 8.54
N ARG A 242 21.89 -54.18 8.66
CA ARG A 242 21.73 -55.26 9.66
C ARG A 242 21.89 -56.67 9.08
N ARG A 243 22.28 -56.78 7.81
CA ARG A 243 22.74 -58.02 7.16
C ARG A 243 24.25 -57.94 6.99
#